data_AF-A0A924P4H8-F1
#
_entry.id   AF-A0A924P4H8-F1
#
_cell.length_a   1.000
_cell.length_b   1.000
_cell.length_c   1.000
_cell.angle_alpha   90.00
_cell.angle_beta   90.00
_cell.angle_gamma   90.00
#
_symmetry.space_group_name_H-M   'P 1'
#
loop_
_entity.id
_entity.type
_entity.pdbx_description
1 polymer ?
#
loop_
_entity_poly.entity_id
_entity_poly.type
_entity_poly.pdbx_seq_one_letter_code
_entity_poly.pdbx_strand_id
1 'polypeptide(L)'
;ISVGDYPVDHHHKKNPAAPQHLDFYPVPSFNIPLGALIPVSFTGIIIAEKGISASNIVNGASRLQPCVLLTGQAAGTLAALCIQQKKQAAEVKVRDVQQQLLNSNAYIMSYVDVTPASVHFQSIQRLGATGILKGKPEPYKWENRTWFYPDSFVNTQLFIADFKPFAHLEICCNEQLTIENASQVLMVAGKKINPKNRLFNFEDGNKLNEQLKINWAKWGLQNFDTNRKITRAELAVLLDKTIDPFQWMQVTHSGKFVLSK
;
A
#
# COMPACT_ATOMS: atom_id res chain seq x y z
N ILE A 1 7.28 -5.04 1.21
CA ILE A 1 7.01 -6.49 1.02
C ILE A 1 6.80 -7.25 2.33
N SER A 2 7.20 -6.66 3.46
CA SER A 2 6.81 -7.08 4.80
C SER A 2 6.38 -5.83 5.56
N VAL A 3 5.65 -6.01 6.66
CA VAL A 3 5.16 -4.95 7.54
C VAL A 3 5.69 -5.17 8.96
N GLY A 4 5.89 -4.09 9.70
CA GLY A 4 6.22 -4.13 11.12
C GLY A 4 5.74 -2.87 11.83
N ASP A 5 5.51 -2.98 13.12
CA ASP A 5 5.01 -1.92 14.01
C ASP A 5 5.72 -1.92 15.37
N TYR A 6 6.71 -2.80 15.54
CA TYR A 6 7.48 -2.94 16.78
C TYR A 6 8.44 -1.77 16.98
N PRO A 7 8.68 -1.31 18.23
CA PRO A 7 9.65 -0.28 18.48
C PRO A 7 11.05 -0.85 18.30
N VAL A 8 12.03 0.04 18.27
CA VAL A 8 13.43 -0.39 18.18
C VAL A 8 13.87 -0.97 19.53
N ASP A 9 14.16 -2.27 19.56
CA ASP A 9 14.65 -3.00 20.73
C ASP A 9 16.16 -3.24 20.65
N HIS A 10 16.90 -2.38 21.37
CA HIS A 10 18.37 -2.44 21.51
C HIS A 10 18.80 -2.77 22.94
N HIS A 11 19.79 -3.65 23.07
CA HIS A 11 20.37 -4.01 24.36
C HIS A 11 21.77 -3.39 24.54
N HIS A 12 21.84 -2.19 25.11
CA HIS A 12 23.10 -1.46 25.30
C HIS A 12 23.91 -1.90 26.54
N LYS A 13 23.32 -2.68 27.45
CA LYS A 13 23.97 -3.08 28.72
C LYS A 13 25.29 -3.85 28.56
N LYS A 14 25.58 -4.40 27.37
CA LYS A 14 26.85 -5.07 27.07
C LYS A 14 27.98 -4.09 26.73
N ASN A 15 27.67 -2.85 26.36
CA ASN A 15 28.64 -1.81 26.04
C ASN A 15 28.52 -0.65 27.07
N PRO A 16 29.41 -0.57 28.07
CA PRO A 16 29.40 0.51 29.05
C PRO A 16 29.56 1.92 28.45
N ALA A 17 30.12 2.02 27.24
CA ALA A 17 30.28 3.30 26.53
C ALA A 17 29.05 3.72 25.72
N ALA A 18 28.03 2.86 25.58
CA ALA A 18 26.77 3.23 24.93
C ALA A 18 25.89 4.07 25.88
N PRO A 19 24.95 4.87 25.36
CA PRO A 19 23.95 5.54 26.19
C PRO A 19 23.23 4.52 27.09
N GLN A 20 23.33 4.72 28.40
CA GLN A 20 22.80 3.80 29.41
C GLN A 20 21.28 3.94 29.60
N HIS A 21 20.72 5.09 29.20
CA HIS A 21 19.29 5.30 29.09
C HIS A 21 18.84 4.98 27.66
N LEU A 22 17.94 4.01 27.54
CA LEU A 22 17.28 3.65 26.29
C LEU A 22 15.87 4.24 26.32
N ASP A 23 15.69 5.35 25.62
CA ASP A 23 14.36 5.81 25.28
C ASP A 23 13.82 4.91 24.16
N PHE A 24 12.71 4.22 24.44
CA PHE A 24 11.96 3.53 23.39
C PHE A 24 11.19 4.56 22.58
N TYR A 25 11.86 5.16 21.60
CA TYR A 25 11.19 6.09 20.70
C TYR A 25 10.12 5.35 19.90
N PRO A 26 8.91 5.91 19.76
CA PRO A 26 7.90 5.35 18.89
C PRO A 26 8.42 5.35 17.45
N VAL A 27 8.41 4.17 16.81
CA VAL A 27 8.87 3.98 15.43
C VAL A 27 7.64 3.79 14.57
N PRO A 28 7.26 4.73 13.69
CA PRO A 28 6.10 4.56 12.83
C PRO A 28 6.11 3.17 12.18
N SER A 29 4.92 2.56 12.01
CA SER A 29 4.84 1.29 11.33
C SER A 29 5.58 1.38 9.98
N PHE A 30 6.33 0.34 9.66
CA PHE A 30 7.30 0.36 8.58
C PHE A 30 7.08 -0.79 7.62
N ASN A 31 7.69 -0.66 6.46
CA ASN A 31 7.76 -1.70 5.46
C ASN A 31 9.21 -2.05 5.16
N ILE A 32 9.45 -3.34 4.89
CA ILE A 32 10.74 -3.79 4.35
C ILE A 32 10.71 -3.67 2.81
N PRO A 33 11.66 -2.96 2.18
CA PRO A 33 11.76 -2.86 0.73
C PRO A 33 12.29 -4.17 0.12
N LEU A 34 11.87 -4.51 -1.09
CA LEU A 34 12.24 -5.78 -1.74
C LEU A 34 13.76 -5.93 -1.92
N GLY A 35 14.45 -4.82 -2.18
CA GLY A 35 15.90 -4.78 -2.35
C GLY A 35 16.69 -5.19 -1.10
N ALA A 36 16.09 -5.17 0.10
CA ALA A 36 16.75 -5.67 1.31
C ALA A 36 17.07 -7.18 1.24
N LEU A 37 16.38 -7.91 0.35
CA LEU A 37 16.56 -9.35 0.13
C LEU A 37 17.62 -9.66 -0.93
N ILE A 38 18.12 -8.66 -1.67
CA ILE A 38 18.89 -8.86 -2.89
C ILE A 38 20.32 -8.33 -2.69
N PRO A 39 21.35 -9.20 -2.69
CA PRO A 39 22.74 -8.77 -2.63
C PRO A 39 23.15 -7.90 -3.82
N VAL A 40 24.00 -6.89 -3.58
CA VAL A 40 24.51 -6.01 -4.64
C VAL A 40 25.58 -6.69 -5.50
N SER A 41 26.40 -7.54 -4.88
CA SER A 41 27.61 -8.12 -5.51
C SER A 41 27.44 -9.53 -6.04
N PHE A 42 26.30 -10.18 -5.82
CA PHE A 42 26.08 -11.58 -6.20
C PHE A 42 24.66 -11.80 -6.73
N THR A 43 24.51 -12.69 -7.71
CA THR A 43 23.22 -13.05 -8.31
C THR A 43 22.83 -14.49 -7.96
N GLY A 44 21.55 -14.86 -8.12
CA GLY A 44 21.08 -16.21 -7.80
C GLY A 44 20.91 -16.52 -6.31
N ILE A 45 21.08 -15.54 -5.42
CA ILE A 45 20.83 -15.67 -3.97
C ILE A 45 19.75 -14.68 -3.56
N ILE A 46 18.79 -15.13 -2.76
CA ILE A 46 17.79 -14.30 -2.09
C ILE A 46 17.97 -14.48 -0.59
N ILE A 47 18.18 -13.37 0.12
CA ILE A 47 18.39 -13.35 1.56
C ILE A 47 17.04 -13.24 2.27
N ALA A 48 16.87 -13.99 3.35
CA ALA A 48 15.67 -13.99 4.18
C ALA A 48 16.03 -13.80 5.66
N GLU A 49 14.99 -13.66 6.49
CA GLU A 49 15.10 -13.58 7.96
C GLU A 49 16.05 -12.47 8.44
N LYS A 50 16.97 -12.76 9.37
CA LYS A 50 17.86 -11.77 10.00
C LYS A 50 19.10 -11.46 9.13
N GLY A 51 19.25 -12.13 7.99
CA GLY A 51 20.35 -11.89 7.07
C GLY A 51 20.15 -10.67 6.17
N ILE A 52 18.92 -10.13 6.10
CA ILE A 52 18.59 -9.07 5.15
C ILE A 52 19.41 -7.80 5.41
N SER A 53 19.61 -7.00 4.37
CA SER A 53 20.33 -5.75 4.50
C SER A 53 19.54 -4.76 5.35
N ALA A 54 20.05 -4.45 6.55
CA ALA A 54 19.49 -3.47 7.47
C ALA A 54 20.61 -2.70 8.18
N SER A 55 20.34 -1.45 8.56
CA SER A 55 21.21 -0.75 9.51
C SER A 55 21.09 -1.42 10.88
N ASN A 56 22.07 -1.17 11.76
CA ASN A 56 22.01 -1.66 13.14
C ASN A 56 20.68 -1.27 13.81
N ILE A 57 20.25 -0.02 13.63
CA ILE A 57 19.01 0.49 14.22
C ILE A 57 17.78 -0.26 13.70
N VAL A 58 17.65 -0.41 12.37
CA VAL A 58 16.50 -1.08 11.76
C VAL A 58 16.44 -2.56 12.14
N ASN A 59 17.60 -3.21 12.26
CA ASN A 59 17.68 -4.60 12.71
C ASN A 59 17.07 -4.81 14.11
N GLY A 60 17.07 -3.79 14.96
CA GLY A 60 16.41 -3.81 16.27
C GLY A 60 14.89 -4.01 16.21
N ALA A 61 14.25 -3.60 15.11
CA ALA A 61 12.80 -3.73 14.91
C ALA A 61 12.42 -4.83 13.89
N SER A 62 13.16 -4.95 12.78
CA SER A 62 12.82 -5.88 11.69
C SER A 62 13.03 -7.35 12.04
N ARG A 63 13.80 -7.65 13.10
CA ARG A 63 14.13 -9.04 13.51
C ARG A 63 13.03 -9.74 14.30
N LEU A 64 11.92 -9.08 14.60
CA LEU A 64 10.80 -9.68 15.30
C LEU A 64 10.14 -10.79 14.49
N GLN A 65 9.69 -11.85 15.17
CA GLN A 65 9.20 -13.07 14.52
C GLN A 65 8.07 -12.82 13.50
N PRO A 66 7.06 -11.96 13.76
CA PRO A 66 6.03 -11.67 12.74
C PRO A 66 6.62 -11.05 11.47
N CYS A 67 7.54 -10.09 11.60
CA CYS A 67 8.18 -9.42 10.48
C CYS A 67 9.09 -10.39 9.69
N VAL A 68 9.80 -11.27 10.40
CA VAL A 68 10.64 -12.32 9.85
C VAL A 68 9.82 -13.33 9.03
N LEU A 69 8.66 -13.77 9.54
CA LEU A 69 7.78 -14.70 8.82
C LEU A 69 7.27 -14.09 7.51
N LEU A 70 6.80 -12.84 7.55
CA LEU A 70 6.38 -12.10 6.35
C LEU A 70 7.52 -11.93 5.35
N THR A 71 8.73 -11.65 5.84
CA THR A 71 9.94 -11.52 5.01
C THR A 71 10.32 -12.84 4.36
N GLY A 72 10.21 -13.95 5.09
CA GLY A 72 10.43 -15.30 4.54
C GLY A 72 9.42 -15.64 3.44
N GLN A 73 8.13 -15.32 3.65
CA GLN A 73 7.10 -15.49 2.62
C GLN A 73 7.39 -14.64 1.37
N ALA A 74 7.83 -13.39 1.55
CA ALA A 74 8.22 -12.52 0.44
C ALA A 74 9.46 -13.06 -0.32
N ALA A 75 10.45 -13.59 0.38
CA ALA A 75 11.63 -14.22 -0.22
C ALA A 75 11.26 -15.44 -1.07
N GLY A 76 10.42 -16.35 -0.53
CA GLY A 76 9.92 -17.50 -1.28
C GLY A 76 9.07 -17.11 -2.49
N THR A 77 8.22 -16.08 -2.34
CA THR A 77 7.42 -15.51 -3.44
C THR A 77 8.31 -14.95 -4.54
N LEU A 78 9.35 -14.19 -4.18
CA LEU A 78 10.34 -13.67 -5.12
C LEU A 78 11.04 -14.80 -5.87
N ALA A 79 11.49 -15.84 -5.16
CA ALA A 79 12.16 -16.99 -5.77
C ALA A 79 11.26 -17.70 -6.80
N ALA A 80 9.98 -17.90 -6.46
CA ALA A 80 9.01 -18.50 -7.38
C ALA A 80 8.80 -17.63 -8.64
N LEU A 81 8.67 -16.31 -8.47
CA LEU A 81 8.52 -15.37 -9.58
C LEU A 81 9.76 -15.32 -10.47
N CYS A 82 10.98 -15.43 -9.92
CA CYS A 82 12.21 -15.53 -10.70
C CYS A 82 12.14 -16.70 -11.71
N ILE A 83 11.73 -17.88 -11.25
CA ILE A 83 11.60 -19.08 -12.08
C ILE A 83 10.49 -18.89 -13.12
N GLN A 84 9.30 -18.46 -12.70
CA GLN A 84 8.13 -18.30 -13.57
C GLN A 84 8.36 -17.25 -14.67
N GLN A 85 9.02 -16.14 -14.35
CA GLN A 85 9.29 -15.06 -15.27
C GLN A 85 10.62 -15.23 -16.04
N LYS A 86 11.42 -16.25 -15.71
CA LYS A 86 12.79 -16.45 -16.21
C LYS A 86 13.66 -15.21 -16.03
N LYS A 87 13.64 -14.66 -14.80
CA LYS A 87 14.32 -13.42 -14.42
C LYS A 87 15.15 -13.61 -13.17
N GLN A 88 16.21 -12.83 -13.04
CA GLN A 88 16.92 -12.68 -11.78
C GLN A 88 16.08 -11.88 -10.78
N ALA A 89 16.38 -12.05 -9.48
CA ALA A 89 15.67 -11.37 -8.40
C ALA A 89 15.58 -9.85 -8.58
N ALA A 90 16.67 -9.22 -9.04
CA ALA A 90 16.74 -7.77 -9.28
C ALA A 90 15.89 -7.27 -10.46
N GLU A 91 15.38 -8.18 -11.30
CA GLU A 91 14.57 -7.85 -12.49
C GLU A 91 13.07 -8.08 -12.27
N VAL A 92 12.68 -8.74 -11.17
CA VAL A 92 11.28 -8.94 -10.79
C VAL A 92 10.71 -7.62 -10.29
N LYS A 93 9.50 -7.25 -10.77
CA LYS A 93 8.86 -6.01 -10.33
C LYS A 93 8.34 -6.17 -8.90
N VAL A 94 8.50 -5.13 -8.09
CA VAL A 94 8.01 -5.12 -6.70
C VAL A 94 6.49 -5.34 -6.63
N ARG A 95 5.73 -4.77 -7.58
CA ARG A 95 4.27 -4.93 -7.64
C ARG A 95 3.85 -6.38 -7.89
N ASP A 96 4.61 -7.15 -8.66
CA ASP A 96 4.35 -8.58 -8.87
C ASP A 96 4.47 -9.36 -7.56
N VAL A 97 5.53 -9.11 -6.79
CA VAL A 97 5.74 -9.74 -5.47
C VAL A 97 4.63 -9.33 -4.50
N GLN A 98 4.32 -8.04 -4.40
CA GLN A 98 3.26 -7.53 -3.53
C GLN A 98 1.88 -8.12 -3.90
N GLN A 99 1.57 -8.27 -5.19
CA GLN A 99 0.31 -8.87 -5.61
C GLN A 99 0.21 -10.34 -5.21
N GLN A 100 1.28 -11.13 -5.35
CA GLN A 100 1.28 -12.53 -4.91
C GLN A 100 1.16 -12.68 -3.39
N LEU A 101 1.78 -11.77 -2.64
CA LEU A 101 1.60 -11.69 -1.18
C LEU A 101 0.13 -11.44 -0.82
N LEU A 102 -0.51 -10.46 -1.47
CA LEU A 102 -1.94 -10.17 -1.26
C LEU A 102 -2.86 -11.33 -1.65
N ASN A 103 -2.55 -12.06 -2.72
CA ASN A 103 -3.28 -13.26 -3.12
C ASN A 103 -3.24 -14.35 -2.03
N SER A 104 -2.19 -14.33 -1.20
CA SER A 104 -2.02 -15.22 -0.04
C SER A 104 -2.51 -14.57 1.27
N ASN A 105 -3.30 -13.49 1.19
CA ASN A 105 -3.80 -12.71 2.32
C ASN A 105 -2.71 -12.07 3.22
N ALA A 106 -1.48 -11.95 2.73
CA ALA A 106 -0.41 -11.28 3.47
C ALA A 106 -0.57 -9.76 3.40
N TYR A 107 -0.19 -9.10 4.49
CA TYR A 107 -0.20 -7.65 4.59
C TYR A 107 0.98 -7.04 3.81
N ILE A 108 0.73 -5.94 3.11
CA ILE A 108 1.77 -5.07 2.53
C ILE A 108 1.75 -3.66 3.14
N MET A 109 0.68 -3.30 3.86
CA MET A 109 0.50 -2.09 4.66
C MET A 109 0.04 -2.48 6.07
N SER A 110 0.60 -1.85 7.11
CA SER A 110 0.40 -2.20 8.53
C SER A 110 -0.93 -1.70 9.13
N TYR A 111 -2.03 -1.83 8.40
CA TYR A 111 -3.35 -1.36 8.86
C TYR A 111 -3.96 -2.28 9.91
N VAL A 112 -4.11 -1.77 11.14
CA VAL A 112 -4.57 -2.58 12.29
C VAL A 112 -6.08 -2.86 12.26
N ASP A 113 -6.84 -2.03 11.55
CA ASP A 113 -8.30 -2.07 11.46
C ASP A 113 -8.82 -2.65 10.12
N VAL A 114 -7.93 -3.23 9.32
CA VAL A 114 -8.27 -3.84 8.04
C VAL A 114 -7.66 -5.24 7.99
N THR A 115 -8.48 -6.25 8.31
CA THR A 115 -8.05 -7.65 8.38
C THR A 115 -8.33 -8.41 7.07
N PRO A 116 -7.64 -9.53 6.80
CA PRO A 116 -7.94 -10.39 5.65
C PRO A 116 -9.36 -10.94 5.58
N ALA A 117 -10.11 -10.90 6.69
CA ALA A 117 -11.52 -11.27 6.70
C ALA A 117 -12.42 -10.25 5.97
N SER A 118 -11.94 -9.01 5.78
CA SER A 118 -12.66 -8.00 5.01
C SER A 118 -12.62 -8.33 3.51
N VAL A 119 -13.78 -8.30 2.86
CA VAL A 119 -13.90 -8.44 1.41
C VAL A 119 -13.16 -7.33 0.64
N HIS A 120 -12.87 -6.20 1.29
CA HIS A 120 -12.14 -5.07 0.70
C HIS A 120 -10.65 -5.05 1.06
N PHE A 121 -10.16 -6.05 1.80
CA PHE A 121 -8.79 -6.11 2.31
C PHE A 121 -7.75 -5.78 1.24
N GLN A 122 -7.79 -6.49 0.11
CA GLN A 122 -6.77 -6.31 -0.91
C GLN A 122 -6.84 -4.94 -1.61
N SER A 123 -8.03 -4.41 -1.86
CA SER A 123 -8.19 -3.09 -2.49
C SER A 123 -7.66 -1.98 -1.59
N ILE A 124 -7.92 -2.06 -0.29
CA ILE A 124 -7.38 -1.13 0.70
C ILE A 124 -5.86 -1.24 0.79
N GLN A 125 -5.32 -2.47 0.86
CA GLN A 125 -3.87 -2.71 0.91
C GLN A 125 -3.15 -2.18 -0.34
N ARG A 126 -3.70 -2.42 -1.54
CA ARG A 126 -3.15 -1.90 -2.81
C ARG A 126 -3.16 -0.38 -2.84
N LEU A 127 -4.28 0.25 -2.52
CA LEU A 127 -4.37 1.71 -2.52
C LEU A 127 -3.43 2.33 -1.48
N GLY A 128 -3.37 1.75 -0.27
CA GLY A 128 -2.44 2.20 0.76
C GLY A 128 -0.98 2.18 0.29
N ALA A 129 -0.60 1.15 -0.47
CA ALA A 129 0.74 1.00 -1.03
C ALA A 129 1.06 1.96 -2.20
N THR A 130 0.10 2.79 -2.66
CA THR A 130 0.36 3.91 -3.58
C THR A 130 0.54 5.24 -2.86
N GLY A 131 0.31 5.27 -1.54
CA GLY A 131 0.31 6.51 -0.76
C GLY A 131 -0.95 7.35 -0.94
N ILE A 132 -1.98 6.82 -1.59
CA ILE A 132 -3.32 7.42 -1.67
C ILE A 132 -4.13 6.96 -0.43
N LEU A 133 -4.86 7.88 0.20
CA LEU A 133 -5.59 7.64 1.45
C LEU A 133 -4.66 7.11 2.56
N LYS A 134 -3.59 7.85 2.84
CA LYS A 134 -2.61 7.43 3.86
C LYS A 134 -3.28 7.09 5.18
N GLY A 135 -2.76 6.05 5.83
CA GLY A 135 -3.17 5.69 7.18
C GLY A 135 -2.63 6.68 8.21
N LYS A 136 -3.27 6.75 9.37
CA LYS A 136 -2.86 7.59 10.48
C LYS A 136 -1.98 6.78 11.44
N PRO A 137 -0.71 7.14 11.62
CA PRO A 137 0.13 6.51 12.63
C PRO A 137 -0.33 6.94 14.03
N GLU A 138 -0.36 5.99 14.96
CA GLU A 138 -0.69 6.19 16.37
C GLU A 138 0.26 5.36 17.25
N PRO A 139 1.13 6.00 18.04
CA PRO A 139 1.88 5.31 19.08
C PRO A 139 0.92 4.75 20.13
N TYR A 140 0.97 3.45 20.40
CA TYR A 140 0.16 2.80 21.43
C TYR A 140 1.02 1.86 22.27
N LYS A 141 1.38 2.31 23.48
CA LYS A 141 2.31 1.61 24.37
C LYS A 141 3.65 1.35 23.64
N TRP A 142 4.01 0.08 23.44
CA TRP A 142 5.19 -0.33 22.71
C TRP A 142 4.91 -0.47 21.21
N GLU A 143 3.66 -0.64 20.78
CA GLU A 143 3.29 -0.79 19.36
C GLU A 143 3.16 0.56 18.67
N ASN A 144 3.44 0.59 17.38
CA ASN A 144 3.17 1.73 16.53
C ASN A 144 2.11 1.34 15.53
N ARG A 145 0.86 1.70 15.81
CA ARG A 145 -0.28 1.31 15.01
C ARG A 145 -0.41 2.24 13.82
N THR A 146 -0.88 1.73 12.70
CA THR A 146 -1.36 2.57 11.59
C THR A 146 -2.82 2.24 11.35
N TRP A 147 -3.69 3.25 11.44
CA TRP A 147 -5.12 3.11 11.23
C TRP A 147 -5.51 3.55 9.83
N PHE A 148 -6.33 2.76 9.13
CA PHE A 148 -6.88 3.15 7.84
C PHE A 148 -8.23 3.87 7.96
N TYR A 149 -9.03 3.59 8.98
CA TYR A 149 -10.40 4.07 9.19
C TYR A 149 -11.34 3.82 7.99
N PRO A 150 -11.61 2.54 7.63
CA PRO A 150 -12.35 2.18 6.41
C PRO A 150 -13.73 2.85 6.30
N ASP A 151 -14.43 3.00 7.42
CA ASP A 151 -15.80 3.53 7.44
C ASP A 151 -15.90 5.05 7.57
N SER A 152 -14.77 5.74 7.76
CA SER A 152 -14.77 7.20 7.85
C SER A 152 -14.87 7.84 6.45
N PHE A 153 -15.48 9.03 6.39
CA PHE A 153 -15.62 9.77 5.14
C PHE A 153 -14.29 10.35 4.67
N VAL A 154 -14.13 10.42 3.35
CA VAL A 154 -12.91 10.95 2.74
C VAL A 154 -12.86 12.47 2.90
N ASN A 155 -11.83 12.98 3.58
CA ASN A 155 -11.52 14.41 3.56
C ASN A 155 -10.96 14.80 2.18
N THR A 156 -11.63 15.74 1.54
CA THR A 156 -11.34 16.19 0.17
C THR A 156 -9.91 16.71 0.01
N GLN A 157 -9.47 17.61 0.90
CA GLN A 157 -8.18 18.30 0.74
C GLN A 157 -7.02 17.32 0.93
N LEU A 158 -7.11 16.44 1.93
CA LEU A 158 -6.11 15.40 2.15
C LEU A 158 -6.06 14.43 0.97
N PHE A 159 -7.22 14.04 0.42
CA PHE A 159 -7.27 13.17 -0.74
C PHE A 159 -6.62 13.81 -1.98
N ILE A 160 -6.94 15.08 -2.29
CA ILE A 160 -6.34 15.79 -3.44
C ILE A 160 -4.81 15.86 -3.29
N ALA A 161 -4.32 16.15 -2.08
CA ALA A 161 -2.90 16.19 -1.80
C ALA A 161 -2.22 14.82 -2.01
N ASP A 162 -2.84 13.75 -1.52
CA ASP A 162 -2.36 12.38 -1.70
C ASP A 162 -2.41 11.90 -3.15
N PHE A 163 -3.42 12.34 -3.92
CA PHE A 163 -3.66 11.91 -5.30
C PHE A 163 -2.84 12.70 -6.34
N LYS A 164 -2.28 13.85 -5.97
CA LYS A 164 -1.48 14.72 -6.84
C LYS A 164 -0.38 14.00 -7.65
N PRO A 165 0.38 13.03 -7.10
CA PRO A 165 1.37 12.29 -7.88
C PRO A 165 0.76 11.46 -9.02
N PHE A 166 -0.51 11.08 -8.90
CA PHE A 166 -1.23 10.32 -9.92
C PHE A 166 -1.88 11.25 -10.96
N ALA A 167 -2.63 12.25 -10.51
CA ALA A 167 -3.22 13.27 -11.37
C ALA A 167 -3.47 14.59 -10.63
N HIS A 168 -3.37 15.70 -11.37
CA HIS A 168 -3.84 16.99 -10.88
C HIS A 168 -5.37 17.01 -10.92
N LEU A 169 -6.00 17.38 -9.80
CA LEU A 169 -7.44 17.46 -9.66
C LEU A 169 -7.83 18.92 -9.40
N GLU A 170 -8.68 19.48 -10.26
CA GLU A 170 -9.30 20.79 -10.08
C GLU A 170 -10.75 20.60 -9.65
N ILE A 171 -10.95 20.02 -8.47
CA ILE A 171 -12.29 19.75 -7.96
C ILE A 171 -12.60 20.74 -6.85
N CYS A 172 -13.53 21.66 -7.12
CA CYS A 172 -14.17 22.46 -6.08
C CYS A 172 -15.19 21.58 -5.36
N CYS A 173 -14.90 21.18 -4.11
CA CYS A 173 -15.87 20.43 -3.34
C CYS A 173 -15.83 20.77 -1.85
N ASN A 174 -16.90 20.38 -1.18
CA ASN A 174 -17.09 20.47 0.27
C ASN A 174 -15.96 19.73 1.03
N GLU A 175 -15.92 19.88 2.35
CA GLU A 175 -14.90 19.26 3.21
C GLU A 175 -14.78 17.73 3.03
N GLN A 176 -15.88 17.06 2.66
CA GLN A 176 -15.95 15.61 2.47
C GLN A 176 -16.37 15.25 1.03
N LEU A 177 -15.70 14.28 0.45
CA LEU A 177 -15.90 13.83 -0.93
C LEU A 177 -17.22 13.05 -1.07
N THR A 178 -18.00 13.33 -2.11
CA THR A 178 -19.18 12.52 -2.47
C THR A 178 -18.85 11.46 -3.53
N ILE A 179 -19.77 10.53 -3.76
CA ILE A 179 -19.65 9.56 -4.86
C ILE A 179 -19.61 10.27 -6.23
N GLU A 180 -20.38 11.35 -6.40
CA GLU A 180 -20.32 12.18 -7.62
C GLU A 180 -18.92 12.79 -7.81
N ASN A 181 -18.33 13.36 -6.76
CA ASN A 181 -16.97 13.91 -6.86
C ASN A 181 -15.95 12.80 -7.16
N ALA A 182 -16.11 11.62 -6.58
CA ALA A 182 -15.24 10.47 -6.89
C ALA A 182 -15.38 10.03 -8.35
N SER A 183 -16.58 10.07 -8.94
CA SER A 183 -16.80 9.82 -10.37
C SER A 183 -16.05 10.84 -11.23
N GLN A 184 -16.08 12.12 -10.87
CA GLN A 184 -15.31 13.17 -11.56
C GLN A 184 -13.79 12.92 -11.47
N VAL A 185 -13.29 12.47 -10.31
CA VAL A 185 -11.89 12.04 -10.15
C VAL A 185 -11.56 10.95 -11.17
N LEU A 186 -12.42 9.93 -11.29
CA LEU A 186 -12.23 8.85 -12.26
C LEU A 186 -12.24 9.34 -13.71
N MET A 187 -13.11 10.29 -14.06
CA MET A 187 -13.13 10.87 -15.41
C MET A 187 -11.81 11.57 -15.73
N VAL A 188 -11.23 12.32 -14.79
CA VAL A 188 -9.94 13.00 -14.98
C VAL A 188 -8.80 11.99 -15.03
N ALA A 189 -8.74 11.08 -14.06
CA ALA A 189 -7.68 10.08 -13.92
C ALA A 189 -7.69 9.06 -15.08
N GLY A 190 -8.87 8.56 -15.43
CA GLY A 190 -9.08 7.52 -16.44
C GLY A 190 -8.74 7.95 -17.86
N LYS A 191 -8.71 9.26 -18.14
CA LYS A 191 -8.23 9.79 -19.42
C LYS A 191 -6.76 9.44 -19.70
N LYS A 192 -5.95 9.26 -18.65
CA LYS A 192 -4.54 8.83 -18.77
C LYS A 192 -4.39 7.36 -19.16
N ILE A 193 -5.44 6.55 -18.98
CA ILE A 193 -5.43 5.14 -19.35
C ILE A 193 -5.62 5.03 -20.86
N ASN A 194 -4.78 4.21 -21.51
CA ASN A 194 -4.90 3.93 -22.93
C ASN A 194 -6.34 3.51 -23.27
N PRO A 195 -7.02 4.18 -24.23
CA PRO A 195 -8.40 3.89 -24.59
C PRO A 195 -8.71 2.41 -24.85
N LYS A 196 -7.77 1.66 -25.41
CA LYS A 196 -7.95 0.21 -25.70
C LYS A 196 -8.01 -0.66 -24.44
N ASN A 197 -7.50 -0.15 -23.32
CA ASN A 197 -7.45 -0.86 -22.03
C ASN A 197 -8.51 -0.36 -21.04
N ARG A 198 -9.34 0.62 -21.43
CA ARG A 198 -10.38 1.17 -20.55
C ARG A 198 -11.53 0.19 -20.41
N LEU A 199 -11.83 -0.20 -19.17
CA LEU A 199 -13.02 -1.00 -18.83
C LEU A 199 -14.26 -0.13 -18.55
N PHE A 200 -14.05 1.17 -18.32
CA PHE A 200 -15.08 2.14 -17.97
C PHE A 200 -15.06 3.32 -18.94
N ASN A 201 -16.21 3.97 -19.09
CA ASN A 201 -16.35 5.19 -19.86
C ASN A 201 -15.92 6.38 -19.01
N PHE A 202 -14.80 7.01 -19.32
CA PHE A 202 -14.31 8.19 -18.60
C PHE A 202 -14.60 9.52 -19.31
N GLU A 203 -15.32 9.48 -20.44
CA GLU A 203 -15.66 10.65 -21.25
C GLU A 203 -17.09 11.16 -20.98
N ASP A 204 -17.99 10.28 -20.53
CA ASP A 204 -19.40 10.57 -20.27
C ASP A 204 -19.75 10.19 -18.82
N GLY A 205 -19.99 11.20 -17.98
CA GLY A 205 -20.24 11.01 -16.55
C GLY A 205 -21.53 10.24 -16.24
N ASN A 206 -22.56 10.36 -17.09
CA ASN A 206 -23.80 9.61 -16.91
C ASN A 206 -23.57 8.12 -17.15
N LYS A 207 -22.90 7.78 -18.25
CA LYS A 207 -22.53 6.39 -18.56
C LYS A 207 -21.58 5.82 -17.51
N LEU A 208 -20.62 6.61 -17.03
CA LEU A 208 -19.76 6.19 -15.93
C LEU A 208 -20.58 5.85 -14.69
N ASN A 209 -21.45 6.76 -14.25
CA ASN A 209 -22.28 6.56 -13.07
C ASN A 209 -23.20 5.33 -13.20
N GLU A 210 -23.75 5.05 -14.38
CA GLU A 210 -24.49 3.81 -14.65
C GLU A 210 -23.61 2.57 -14.51
N GLN A 211 -22.41 2.58 -15.08
CA GLN A 211 -21.44 1.48 -14.96
C GLN A 211 -20.99 1.27 -13.51
N LEU A 212 -20.75 2.36 -12.76
CA LEU A 212 -20.40 2.31 -11.35
C LEU A 212 -21.54 1.69 -10.54
N LYS A 213 -22.78 2.14 -10.75
CA LYS A 213 -23.97 1.59 -10.07
C LYS A 213 -24.11 0.08 -10.29
N ILE A 214 -23.91 -0.40 -11.52
CA ILE A 214 -23.97 -1.84 -11.85
C ILE A 214 -22.88 -2.65 -11.14
N ASN A 215 -21.66 -2.11 -11.05
CA ASN A 215 -20.52 -2.83 -10.46
C ASN A 215 -20.42 -2.68 -8.95
N TRP A 216 -21.03 -1.64 -8.35
CA TRP A 216 -20.97 -1.34 -6.92
C TRP A 216 -21.32 -2.55 -6.04
N ALA A 217 -22.47 -3.16 -6.31
CA ALA A 217 -22.92 -4.35 -5.58
C ALA A 217 -22.02 -5.58 -5.81
N LYS A 218 -21.46 -5.73 -7.03
CA LYS A 218 -20.52 -6.82 -7.35
C LYS A 218 -19.21 -6.70 -6.58
N TRP A 219 -18.84 -5.48 -6.19
CA TRP A 219 -17.67 -5.23 -5.35
C TRP A 219 -17.95 -5.36 -3.86
N GLY A 220 -19.17 -5.75 -3.47
CA GLY A 220 -19.59 -5.87 -2.08
C GLY A 220 -19.94 -4.52 -1.43
N LEU A 221 -20.04 -3.44 -2.20
CA LEU A 221 -20.43 -2.13 -1.71
C LEU A 221 -21.96 -1.97 -1.77
N GLN A 222 -22.51 -1.14 -0.89
CA GLN A 222 -23.96 -0.95 -0.74
C GLN A 222 -24.39 0.51 -0.91
N ASN A 223 -25.70 0.73 -1.02
CA ASN A 223 -26.34 2.05 -0.98
C ASN A 223 -25.71 3.05 -1.97
N PHE A 224 -25.60 2.71 -3.25
CA PHE A 224 -25.06 3.63 -4.26
C PHE A 224 -25.99 4.83 -4.45
N ASP A 225 -25.52 6.01 -4.09
CA ASP A 225 -26.17 7.32 -4.28
C ASP A 225 -25.10 8.37 -4.54
N THR A 226 -25.16 9.06 -5.67
CA THR A 226 -24.13 10.03 -6.07
C THR A 226 -24.03 11.22 -5.11
N ASN A 227 -25.11 11.54 -4.39
CA ASN A 227 -25.17 12.70 -3.48
C ASN A 227 -24.56 12.42 -2.11
N ARG A 228 -24.42 11.15 -1.70
CA ARG A 228 -23.86 10.84 -0.39
C ARG A 228 -22.35 10.91 -0.37
N LYS A 229 -21.83 11.10 0.83
CA LYS A 229 -20.40 11.04 1.13
C LYS A 229 -19.88 9.62 0.91
N ILE A 230 -18.69 9.51 0.32
CA ILE A 230 -18.01 8.24 0.09
C ILE A 230 -17.10 7.91 1.28
N THR A 231 -17.10 6.65 1.71
CA THR A 231 -16.17 6.19 2.75
C THR A 231 -14.79 5.91 2.15
N ARG A 232 -13.77 5.83 3.01
CA ARG A 232 -12.40 5.51 2.58
C ARG A 232 -12.28 4.11 1.97
N ALA A 233 -12.99 3.11 2.52
CA ALA A 233 -13.03 1.77 1.93
C ALA A 233 -13.70 1.76 0.55
N GLU A 234 -14.82 2.47 0.40
CA GLU A 234 -15.52 2.59 -0.88
C GLU A 234 -14.65 3.25 -1.94
N LEU A 235 -13.99 4.37 -1.59
CA LEU A 235 -13.07 5.04 -2.52
C LEU A 235 -11.86 4.14 -2.86
N ALA A 236 -11.35 3.36 -1.90
CA ALA A 236 -10.28 2.41 -2.16
C ALA A 236 -10.68 1.34 -3.18
N VAL A 237 -11.85 0.74 -3.02
CA VAL A 237 -12.40 -0.23 -3.96
C VAL A 237 -12.66 0.42 -5.31
N LEU A 238 -13.26 1.60 -5.33
CA LEU A 238 -13.58 2.33 -6.55
C LEU A 238 -12.33 2.60 -7.39
N LEU A 239 -11.27 3.16 -6.80
CA LEU A 239 -10.02 3.47 -7.51
C LEU A 239 -9.30 2.19 -7.95
N ASP A 240 -9.22 1.18 -7.08
CA ASP A 240 -8.59 -0.12 -7.35
C ASP A 240 -9.24 -0.85 -8.53
N LYS A 241 -10.58 -0.86 -8.60
CA LYS A 241 -11.33 -1.63 -9.61
C LYS A 241 -11.55 -0.91 -10.93
N THR A 242 -11.22 0.39 -11.02
CA THR A 242 -11.46 1.19 -12.24
C THR A 242 -10.18 1.63 -12.91
N ILE A 243 -9.30 2.32 -12.18
CA ILE A 243 -8.09 2.96 -12.73
C ILE A 243 -6.79 2.31 -12.24
N ASP A 244 -6.87 1.42 -11.25
CA ASP A 244 -5.77 0.59 -10.71
C ASP A 244 -4.45 1.37 -10.56
N PRO A 245 -4.40 2.35 -9.64
CA PRO A 245 -3.19 3.14 -9.43
C PRO A 245 -2.03 2.27 -8.91
N PHE A 246 -2.31 1.11 -8.31
CA PHE A 246 -1.30 0.22 -7.77
C PHE A 246 -0.43 -0.42 -8.87
N GLN A 247 -1.04 -0.87 -9.96
CA GLN A 247 -0.29 -1.39 -11.10
C GLN A 247 0.38 -0.28 -11.91
N TRP A 248 -0.18 0.92 -11.93
CA TRP A 248 0.42 2.04 -12.66
C TRP A 248 1.61 2.66 -11.93
N MET A 249 1.49 2.91 -10.62
CA MET A 249 2.53 3.52 -9.78
C MET A 249 3.55 2.46 -9.36
N GLN A 250 4.52 2.20 -10.24
CA GLN A 250 5.63 1.29 -9.98
C GLN A 250 6.56 1.84 -8.88
N VAL A 251 7.25 0.93 -8.18
CA VAL A 251 8.25 1.27 -7.17
C VAL A 251 9.56 0.54 -7.44
N THR A 252 10.67 1.20 -7.13
CA THR A 252 12.00 0.60 -7.19
C THR A 252 12.17 -0.45 -6.09
N HIS A 253 13.20 -1.28 -6.22
CA HIS A 253 13.61 -2.21 -5.16
C HIS A 253 13.91 -1.53 -3.82
N SER A 254 14.28 -0.25 -3.82
CA SER A 254 14.48 0.57 -2.62
C SER A 254 13.20 1.21 -2.06
N GLY A 255 12.03 0.93 -2.65
CA GLY A 255 10.74 1.43 -2.20
C GLY A 255 10.41 2.86 -2.64
N LYS A 256 11.12 3.43 -3.63
CA LYS A 256 10.82 4.76 -4.17
C LYS A 256 9.86 4.64 -5.36
N PHE A 257 8.90 5.55 -5.49
CA PHE A 257 8.06 5.60 -6.69
C PHE A 257 8.92 5.85 -7.93
N VAL A 258 8.66 5.08 -8.98
CA VAL A 258 9.21 5.32 -10.32
C VAL A 258 8.35 6.43 -10.91
N LEU A 259 8.86 7.65 -10.94
CA LEU A 259 8.17 8.76 -11.57
C LEU A 259 8.05 8.45 -13.07
N SER A 260 6.82 8.32 -13.56
CA SER A 260 6.57 8.30 -15.00
C SER A 260 7.00 9.66 -15.56
N LYS A 261 7.99 9.66 -16.46
CA LYS A 261 8.25 10.84 -17.31
C LYS A 261 7.06 11.09 -18.21
#